data_AF-A0AAN0IRJ1-F1
#
_entry.id   AF-A0AAN0IRJ1-F1
#
_cell.length_a   1.000
_cell.length_b   1.000
_cell.length_c   1.000
_cell.angle_alpha   90.00
_cell.angle_beta   90.00
_cell.angle_gamma   90.00
#
_symmetry.space_group_name_H-M   'P 1'
#
loop_
_entity.id
_entity.type
_entity.pdbx_description
1 polymer ?
#
loop_
_entity_poly.entity_id
_entity_poly.type
_entity_poly.pdbx_seq_one_letter_code
_entity_poly.pdbx_strand_id
1 'polypeptide(L)'
;MFTCRRVSSAFLQRLICRSQSTGTPNVSVDPAQHIFSAACVQRFPLLGRVKTDLEVKVNQFKVVAAEKRSRLSDFELEEQKFAALKETVEKKAKEEGVNVSVFDMDTSFKDLQESFEKDFESFEPQPRETEPDRTGDVRSTMRKLDRILYLLVKTEDEWRMPQGGLMEGMNLCQTAQEQLTKLCGADLSVQFISNTPVACHSLPINKRSKVFFLKAQYLSGTVKIDTEMLEDYAWVTKEELKDYLSPHYYKSISPALLD
;
A
#
# COMPACT_ATOMS: atom_id res chain seq x y z
N MET A 1 -58.42 -15.07 32.48
CA MET A 1 -57.16 -15.41 33.16
C MET A 1 -56.35 -16.31 32.25
N PHE A 2 -55.36 -15.76 31.55
CA PHE A 2 -54.32 -16.53 30.87
C PHE A 2 -53.00 -15.79 31.10
N THR A 3 -52.10 -16.46 31.80
CA THR A 3 -50.85 -15.92 32.33
C THR A 3 -49.76 -16.00 31.26
N CYS A 4 -49.28 -14.84 30.83
CA CYS A 4 -48.14 -14.72 29.92
C CYS A 4 -46.83 -14.84 30.75
N ARG A 5 -46.14 -15.98 30.66
CA ARG A 5 -44.82 -16.17 31.28
C ARG A 5 -43.74 -15.54 30.40
N ARG A 6 -43.09 -14.49 30.93
CA ARG A 6 -41.84 -13.91 30.42
C ARG A 6 -40.74 -14.98 30.37
N VAL A 7 -40.13 -15.16 29.20
CA VAL A 7 -38.90 -15.92 29.04
C VAL A 7 -37.72 -14.99 29.33
N SER A 8 -36.92 -15.34 30.33
CA SER A 8 -35.74 -14.59 30.76
C SER A 8 -34.64 -14.67 29.70
N SER A 9 -34.20 -13.50 29.24
CA SER A 9 -32.99 -13.28 28.45
C SER A 9 -31.75 -13.52 29.33
N ALA A 10 -31.25 -14.75 29.33
CA ALA A 10 -29.96 -15.10 29.92
C ALA A 10 -29.17 -15.96 28.93
N PHE A 11 -28.73 -15.35 27.84
CA PHE A 11 -27.72 -15.92 26.95
C PHE A 11 -26.94 -14.76 26.31
N LEU A 12 -25.62 -14.89 26.28
CA LEU A 12 -24.60 -13.94 25.79
C LEU A 12 -24.06 -12.94 26.82
N GLN A 13 -23.15 -13.41 27.67
CA GLN A 13 -21.87 -12.73 27.90
C GLN A 13 -20.96 -13.64 28.71
N ARG A 14 -20.18 -14.48 28.01
CA ARG A 14 -18.99 -15.12 28.58
C ARG A 14 -17.82 -14.93 27.63
N LEU A 15 -16.77 -14.32 28.20
CA LEU A 15 -15.36 -14.42 27.85
C LEU A 15 -14.85 -13.55 26.69
N ILE A 16 -14.57 -12.29 27.00
CA ILE A 16 -13.36 -11.60 26.50
C ILE A 16 -12.49 -11.32 27.74
N CYS A 17 -11.74 -12.34 28.18
CA CYS A 17 -10.60 -12.12 29.08
C CYS A 17 -9.40 -11.74 28.21
N ARG A 18 -9.19 -10.44 28.02
CA ARG A 18 -7.93 -9.92 27.47
C ARG A 18 -6.93 -9.85 28.62
N SER A 19 -6.22 -10.94 28.90
CA SER A 19 -5.08 -10.89 29.81
C SER A 19 -3.94 -10.15 29.11
N GLN A 20 -3.76 -8.88 29.43
CA GLN A 20 -2.46 -8.24 29.23
C GLN A 20 -1.51 -8.84 30.27
N SER A 21 -0.65 -9.76 29.83
CA SER A 21 0.46 -10.21 30.65
C SER A 21 1.48 -9.08 30.76
N THR A 22 1.40 -8.27 31.82
CA THR A 22 2.49 -7.39 32.26
C THR A 22 3.50 -8.17 33.11
N GLY A 23 3.87 -9.37 32.66
CA GLY A 23 4.98 -10.12 33.22
C GLY A 23 6.14 -9.95 32.27
N THR A 24 7.24 -9.34 32.70
CA THR A 24 8.53 -9.54 32.05
C THR A 24 8.90 -11.01 32.26
N PRO A 25 8.91 -11.86 31.22
CA PRO A 25 9.49 -13.18 31.40
C PRO A 25 10.99 -12.94 31.57
N ASN A 26 11.54 -13.29 32.72
CA ASN A 26 12.99 -13.48 32.87
C ASN A 26 13.36 -14.68 32.00
N VAL A 27 13.56 -14.45 30.70
CA VAL A 27 14.09 -15.43 29.77
C VAL A 27 15.59 -15.43 29.97
N SER A 28 16.10 -16.39 30.74
CA SER A 28 17.52 -16.71 30.77
C SER A 28 17.89 -17.29 29.40
N VAL A 29 18.37 -16.45 28.49
CA VAL A 29 18.87 -16.89 27.19
C VAL A 29 20.16 -17.66 27.45
N ASP A 30 20.26 -18.90 26.95
CA ASP A 30 21.51 -19.66 27.02
C ASP A 30 22.65 -18.83 26.41
N PRO A 31 23.79 -18.66 27.09
CA PRO A 31 24.88 -17.78 26.63
C PRO A 31 25.53 -18.25 25.32
N ALA A 32 25.22 -19.47 24.86
CA ALA A 32 25.67 -20.03 23.58
C ALA A 32 24.74 -19.75 22.39
N GLN A 33 23.54 -19.20 22.63
CA GLN A 33 22.55 -18.89 21.58
C GLN A 33 22.45 -17.38 21.40
N HIS A 34 23.01 -16.87 20.30
CA HIS A 34 22.85 -15.46 19.93
C HIS A 34 21.56 -15.27 19.13
N ILE A 35 20.62 -14.54 19.70
CA ILE A 35 19.37 -14.17 19.05
C ILE A 35 19.55 -12.81 18.40
N PHE A 36 19.19 -12.73 17.12
CA PHE A 36 19.20 -11.49 16.35
C PHE A 36 17.77 -11.13 15.94
N SER A 37 17.48 -9.84 15.95
CA SER A 37 16.22 -9.29 15.46
C SER A 37 16.49 -8.46 14.22
N ALA A 38 15.76 -8.74 13.15
CA ALA A 38 15.87 -8.08 11.86
C ALA A 38 14.56 -7.40 11.48
N ALA A 39 14.65 -6.18 10.97
CA ALA A 39 13.51 -5.42 10.44
C ALA A 39 13.42 -5.61 8.92
N CYS A 40 12.35 -6.27 8.47
CA CYS A 40 11.96 -6.31 7.07
C CYS A 40 11.13 -5.06 6.77
N VAL A 41 11.79 -3.95 6.46
CA VAL A 41 11.15 -2.68 6.12
C VAL A 41 10.67 -2.72 4.67
N GLN A 42 9.38 -2.51 4.47
CA GLN A 42 8.74 -2.50 3.17
C GLN A 42 8.10 -1.14 2.88
N ARG A 43 8.31 -0.62 1.67
CA ARG A 43 7.60 0.53 1.13
C ARG A 43 6.50 0.01 0.21
N PHE A 44 5.25 0.33 0.50
CA PHE A 44 4.11 -0.09 -0.32
C PHE A 44 4.03 0.67 -1.66
N PRO A 45 3.43 0.07 -2.70
CA PRO A 45 3.25 0.75 -3.98
C PRO A 45 2.38 1.99 -3.80
N LEU A 46 2.82 3.11 -4.38
CA LEU A 46 2.04 4.34 -4.45
C LEU A 46 1.13 4.36 -5.68
N LEU A 47 1.50 3.64 -6.74
CA LEU A 47 0.72 3.49 -7.96
C LEU A 47 0.19 2.06 -8.10
N GLY A 48 -0.98 1.92 -8.71
CA GLY A 48 -1.46 0.61 -9.17
C GLY A 48 -0.58 0.07 -10.31
N ARG A 49 -0.51 -1.26 -10.46
CA ARG A 49 0.22 -1.91 -11.57
C ARG A 49 -0.38 -1.56 -12.92
N VAL A 50 0.45 -1.62 -13.96
CA VAL A 50 -0.01 -1.53 -15.34
C VAL A 50 -0.86 -2.76 -15.65
N LYS A 51 -2.04 -2.53 -16.22
CA LYS A 51 -2.96 -3.59 -16.62
C LYS A 51 -2.37 -4.37 -17.80
N THR A 52 -2.51 -5.69 -17.75
CA THR A 52 -2.19 -6.56 -18.88
C THR A 52 -3.20 -6.39 -20.02
N ASP A 53 -2.84 -6.76 -21.25
CA ASP A 53 -3.73 -6.65 -22.41
C ASP A 53 -5.07 -7.36 -22.21
N LEU A 54 -5.06 -8.49 -21.51
CA LEU A 54 -6.26 -9.22 -21.17
C LEU A 54 -7.14 -8.43 -20.19
N GLU A 55 -6.55 -7.85 -19.14
CA GLU A 55 -7.27 -7.02 -18.19
C GLU A 55 -7.84 -5.76 -18.85
N VAL A 56 -7.14 -5.16 -19.81
CA VAL A 56 -7.66 -4.04 -20.60
C VAL A 56 -8.90 -4.46 -21.39
N LYS A 57 -8.84 -5.58 -22.12
CA LYS A 57 -9.99 -6.11 -22.88
C LYS A 57 -11.16 -6.47 -21.98
N VAL A 58 -10.89 -7.12 -20.85
CA VAL A 58 -11.91 -7.45 -19.85
C VAL A 58 -12.52 -6.18 -19.25
N ASN A 59 -11.73 -5.14 -19.01
CA ASN A 59 -12.23 -3.86 -18.51
C ASN A 59 -13.15 -3.18 -19.54
N GLN A 60 -12.75 -3.16 -20.81
CA GLN A 60 -13.60 -2.65 -21.90
C GLN A 60 -14.92 -3.41 -22.00
N PHE A 61 -14.87 -4.74 -21.95
CA PHE A 61 -16.07 -5.58 -21.94
C PHE A 61 -16.96 -5.28 -20.72
N LYS A 62 -16.38 -5.10 -19.53
CA LYS A 62 -17.11 -4.74 -18.31
C LYS A 62 -17.82 -3.39 -18.44
N VAL A 63 -17.17 -2.39 -19.03
CA VAL A 63 -17.78 -1.06 -19.27
C VAL A 63 -18.98 -1.19 -20.20
N VAL A 64 -18.82 -1.85 -21.35
CA VAL A 64 -19.93 -2.07 -22.31
C VAL A 64 -21.07 -2.88 -21.69
N ALA A 65 -20.74 -3.91 -20.91
CA ALA A 65 -21.74 -4.73 -20.23
C ALA A 65 -22.48 -3.95 -19.12
N ALA A 66 -21.77 -3.05 -18.42
CA ALA A 66 -22.37 -2.18 -17.42
C ALA A 66 -23.31 -1.17 -18.08
N GLU A 67 -22.89 -0.51 -19.16
CA GLU A 67 -23.69 0.45 -19.93
C GLU A 67 -25.01 -0.17 -20.41
N LYS A 68 -24.94 -1.34 -21.06
CA LYS A 68 -26.15 -2.05 -21.57
C LYS A 68 -27.13 -2.48 -20.49
N ARG A 69 -26.64 -2.66 -19.25
CA ARG A 69 -27.46 -3.07 -18.10
C ARG A 69 -27.86 -1.88 -17.22
N SER A 70 -27.24 -0.72 -17.45
CA SER A 70 -27.48 0.47 -16.67
C SER A 70 -28.81 1.10 -17.04
N ARG A 71 -29.40 1.80 -16.08
CA ARG A 71 -30.44 2.79 -16.37
C ARG A 71 -29.75 4.10 -16.76
N LEU A 72 -30.53 4.97 -17.38
CA LEU A 72 -30.11 6.34 -17.66
C LEU A 72 -29.76 7.03 -16.35
N SER A 73 -28.62 7.71 -16.34
CA SER A 73 -28.18 8.64 -15.31
C SER A 73 -29.05 9.91 -15.32
N ASP A 74 -28.99 10.67 -14.23
CA ASP A 74 -29.74 11.92 -14.12
C ASP A 74 -29.35 12.92 -15.22
N PHE A 75 -28.06 12.94 -15.60
CA PHE A 75 -27.54 13.76 -16.69
C PHE A 75 -28.15 13.37 -18.05
N GLU A 76 -28.14 12.08 -18.40
CA GLU A 76 -28.73 11.59 -19.65
C GLU A 76 -30.26 11.80 -19.69
N LEU A 77 -30.92 11.67 -18.53
CA LEU A 77 -32.36 11.85 -18.41
C LEU A 77 -32.77 13.32 -18.54
N GLU A 78 -31.98 14.23 -17.98
CA GLU A 78 -32.13 15.67 -18.21
C GLU A 78 -31.92 16.00 -19.69
N GLU A 79 -30.85 15.53 -20.31
CA GLU A 79 -30.59 15.74 -21.74
C GLU A 79 -31.78 15.29 -22.61
N GLN A 80 -32.35 14.11 -22.33
CA GLN A 80 -33.55 13.63 -23.04
C GLN A 80 -34.78 14.52 -22.84
N LYS A 81 -35.00 15.02 -21.60
CA LYS A 81 -36.09 15.96 -21.31
C LYS A 81 -35.92 17.27 -22.05
N PHE A 82 -34.69 17.80 -22.09
CA PHE A 82 -34.38 19.05 -22.80
C PHE A 82 -34.55 18.89 -24.30
N ALA A 83 -34.07 17.80 -24.90
CA ALA A 83 -34.28 17.49 -26.31
C ALA A 83 -35.78 17.39 -26.66
N ALA A 84 -36.58 16.69 -25.84
CA ALA A 84 -38.02 16.57 -26.04
C ALA A 84 -38.76 17.91 -25.90
N LEU A 85 -38.35 18.75 -24.95
CA LEU A 85 -38.90 20.09 -24.78
C LEU A 85 -38.58 20.96 -25.99
N LYS A 86 -37.34 20.92 -26.48
CA LYS A 86 -36.89 21.65 -27.67
C LYS A 86 -37.74 21.29 -28.89
N GLU A 87 -37.93 20.01 -29.18
CA GLU A 87 -38.77 19.58 -30.30
C GLU A 87 -40.22 20.08 -30.19
N THR A 88 -40.76 20.11 -28.97
CA THR A 88 -42.12 20.59 -28.72
C THR A 88 -42.23 22.10 -28.98
N VAL A 89 -41.23 22.87 -28.53
CA VAL A 89 -41.20 24.32 -28.75
C VAL A 89 -40.97 24.64 -30.23
N GLU A 90 -40.10 23.91 -30.93
CA GLU A 90 -39.89 24.09 -32.37
C GLU A 90 -41.16 23.82 -33.20
N LYS A 91 -41.97 22.82 -32.81
CA LYS A 91 -43.26 22.55 -33.46
C LYS A 91 -44.26 23.69 -33.23
N LYS A 92 -44.39 24.16 -31.98
CA LYS A 92 -45.27 25.29 -31.64
C LYS A 92 -44.84 26.59 -32.32
N ALA A 93 -43.54 26.86 -32.41
CA ALA A 93 -43.00 28.03 -33.09
C ALA A 93 -43.33 28.02 -34.60
N LYS A 94 -43.36 26.85 -35.25
CA LYS A 94 -43.79 26.69 -36.65
C LYS A 94 -45.29 26.92 -36.84
N GLU A 95 -46.11 26.55 -35.87
CA GLU A 95 -47.57 26.71 -35.91
C GLU A 95 -48.00 28.16 -35.62
N GLU A 96 -47.35 28.83 -34.67
CA GLU A 96 -47.72 30.19 -34.23
C GLU A 96 -46.97 31.31 -34.97
N GLY A 97 -45.99 30.98 -35.82
CA GLY A 97 -45.23 31.96 -36.60
C GLY A 97 -44.35 32.90 -35.75
N VAL A 98 -44.19 32.60 -34.45
CA VAL A 98 -43.36 33.35 -33.50
C VAL A 98 -41.98 32.69 -33.41
N ASN A 99 -40.93 33.49 -33.60
CA ASN A 99 -39.55 33.03 -33.48
C ASN A 99 -39.17 32.96 -31.99
N VAL A 100 -39.43 31.81 -31.35
CA VAL A 100 -39.01 31.56 -29.97
C VAL A 100 -37.56 31.07 -29.99
N SER A 101 -36.63 31.90 -29.51
CA SER A 101 -35.23 31.50 -29.31
C SER A 101 -35.14 30.59 -28.08
N VAL A 102 -35.24 29.27 -28.30
CA VAL A 102 -35.01 28.21 -27.30
C VAL A 102 -33.51 28.07 -27.00
N PHE A 103 -32.81 29.19 -26.83
CA PHE A 103 -31.38 29.29 -27.16
C PHE A 103 -30.41 29.27 -25.97
N ASP A 104 -30.87 29.25 -24.72
CA ASP A 104 -29.96 29.38 -23.56
C ASP A 104 -29.61 28.07 -22.82
N MET A 105 -30.39 26.98 -22.96
CA MET A 105 -30.18 25.77 -22.15
C MET A 105 -29.38 24.66 -22.85
N ASP A 106 -29.51 24.49 -24.17
CA ASP A 106 -28.65 23.55 -24.94
C ASP A 106 -27.18 23.98 -24.91
N THR A 107 -26.97 25.30 -24.91
CA THR A 107 -25.66 25.93 -24.73
C THR A 107 -25.12 25.55 -23.36
N SER A 108 -25.92 25.62 -22.29
CA SER A 108 -25.50 25.25 -20.93
C SER A 108 -24.96 23.80 -20.78
N PHE A 109 -25.60 22.79 -21.39
CA PHE A 109 -25.09 21.40 -21.32
C PHE A 109 -23.78 21.23 -22.10
N LYS A 110 -23.70 21.84 -23.29
CA LYS A 110 -22.49 21.80 -24.10
C LYS A 110 -21.37 22.59 -23.46
N ASP A 111 -21.64 23.79 -22.96
CA ASP A 111 -20.71 24.64 -22.21
C ASP A 111 -20.18 23.91 -20.98
N LEU A 112 -21.03 23.15 -20.28
CA LEU A 112 -20.60 22.33 -19.15
C LEU A 112 -19.66 21.21 -19.59
N GLN A 113 -20.00 20.47 -20.65
CA GLN A 113 -19.12 19.44 -21.19
C GLN A 113 -17.79 20.03 -21.69
N GLU A 114 -17.85 21.13 -22.43
CA GLU A 114 -16.67 21.87 -22.93
C GLU A 114 -15.81 22.38 -21.77
N SER A 115 -16.41 22.81 -20.66
CA SER A 115 -15.66 23.20 -19.46
C SER A 115 -14.90 22.01 -18.86
N PHE A 116 -15.50 20.82 -18.80
CA PHE A 116 -14.84 19.62 -18.30
C PHE A 116 -13.73 19.15 -19.24
N GLU A 117 -13.96 19.23 -20.55
CA GLU A 117 -12.94 18.92 -21.57
C GLU A 117 -11.76 19.89 -21.47
N LYS A 118 -12.03 21.18 -21.32
CA LYS A 118 -11.00 22.20 -21.13
C LYS A 118 -10.19 21.99 -19.84
N ASP A 119 -10.86 21.66 -18.73
CA ASP A 119 -10.20 21.34 -17.47
C ASP A 119 -9.32 20.09 -17.62
N PHE A 120 -9.82 19.06 -18.31
CA PHE A 120 -9.06 17.83 -18.59
C PHE A 120 -7.84 18.09 -19.48
N GLU A 121 -7.98 18.89 -20.55
CA GLU A 121 -6.88 19.26 -21.44
C GLU A 121 -5.82 20.12 -20.74
N SER A 122 -6.24 20.95 -19.79
CA SER A 122 -5.32 21.78 -19.00
C SER A 122 -4.51 20.98 -17.98
N PHE A 123 -4.96 19.77 -17.62
CA PHE A 123 -4.33 18.94 -16.60
C PHE A 123 -3.27 18.01 -17.20
N GLU A 124 -2.00 18.28 -16.92
CA GLU A 124 -0.90 17.39 -17.29
C GLU A 124 -0.61 16.40 -16.14
N PRO A 125 -0.90 15.09 -16.32
CA PRO A 125 -0.61 14.10 -15.29
C PRO A 125 0.90 13.88 -15.15
N GLN A 126 1.36 13.73 -13.91
CA GLN A 126 2.74 13.38 -13.64
C GLN A 126 3.09 12.01 -14.26
N PRO A 127 4.29 11.85 -14.85
CA PRO A 127 4.71 10.59 -15.43
C PRO A 127 4.78 9.51 -14.35
N ARG A 128 4.44 8.27 -14.75
CA ARG A 128 4.48 7.12 -13.84
C ARG A 128 5.90 6.67 -13.54
N GLU A 129 6.83 6.91 -14.47
CA GLU A 129 8.26 6.69 -14.31
C GLU A 129 8.91 7.94 -13.76
N THR A 130 9.66 7.79 -12.67
CA THR A 130 10.33 8.91 -11.99
C THR A 130 11.78 9.05 -12.46
N GLU A 131 12.44 10.16 -12.09
CA GLU A 131 13.87 10.35 -12.41
C GLU A 131 14.78 9.23 -11.87
N PRO A 132 14.58 8.73 -10.62
CA PRO A 132 15.31 7.56 -10.11
C PRO A 132 15.16 6.29 -10.95
N ASP A 133 14.02 6.09 -11.61
CA ASP A 133 13.82 4.95 -12.50
C ASP A 133 14.67 5.07 -13.77
N ARG A 134 14.83 6.30 -14.28
CA ARG A 134 15.64 6.58 -15.48
C ARG A 134 17.14 6.53 -15.20
N THR A 135 17.56 7.02 -14.03
CA THR A 135 18.98 7.02 -13.63
C THR A 135 19.40 5.69 -13.01
N GLY A 136 18.45 4.85 -12.58
CA GLY A 136 18.72 3.59 -11.92
C GLY A 136 19.16 3.75 -10.46
N ASP A 137 18.84 4.89 -9.81
CA ASP A 137 19.21 5.14 -8.42
C ASP A 137 18.47 4.20 -7.47
N VAL A 138 19.22 3.28 -6.85
CA VAL A 138 18.70 2.30 -5.89
C VAL A 138 18.45 2.89 -4.50
N ARG A 139 18.97 4.07 -4.18
CA ARG A 139 18.83 4.69 -2.85
C ARG A 139 17.52 5.46 -2.69
N SER A 140 16.91 5.87 -3.80
CA SER A 140 15.65 6.61 -3.76
C SER A 140 14.44 5.72 -3.50
N THR A 141 13.61 6.13 -2.55
CA THR A 141 12.32 5.50 -2.27
C THR A 141 11.30 5.74 -3.39
N MET A 142 11.51 6.79 -4.20
CA MET A 142 10.61 7.23 -5.28
C MET A 142 10.81 6.49 -6.61
N ARG A 143 11.68 5.48 -6.66
CA ARG A 143 11.81 4.57 -7.81
C ARG A 143 10.71 3.50 -7.79
N LYS A 144 10.26 2.96 -8.92
CA LYS A 144 9.32 1.83 -9.05
C LYS A 144 8.10 1.98 -8.14
N LEU A 145 7.29 2.99 -8.41
CA LEU A 145 6.12 3.35 -7.58
C LEU A 145 5.02 2.29 -7.58
N ASP A 146 5.01 1.39 -8.56
CA ASP A 146 4.05 0.29 -8.72
C ASP A 146 4.42 -0.99 -7.95
N ARG A 147 5.65 -1.08 -7.43
CA ARG A 147 6.18 -2.25 -6.72
C ARG A 147 6.42 -1.97 -5.25
N ILE A 148 6.48 -3.06 -4.48
CA ILE A 148 6.95 -3.04 -3.09
C ILE A 148 8.48 -3.01 -3.13
N LEU A 149 9.06 -2.07 -2.38
CA LEU A 149 10.51 -2.01 -2.17
C LEU A 149 10.87 -2.47 -0.76
N TYR A 150 12.01 -3.15 -0.65
CA TYR A 150 12.60 -3.61 0.59
C TYR A 150 13.88 -2.85 0.87
N LEU A 151 14.07 -2.44 2.12
CA LEU A 151 15.29 -1.81 2.57
C LEU A 151 16.37 -2.86 2.83
N LEU A 152 17.49 -2.75 2.13
CA LEU A 152 18.72 -3.47 2.41
C LEU A 152 19.81 -2.52 2.90
N VAL A 153 20.66 -3.06 3.76
CA VAL A 153 21.87 -2.41 4.27
C VAL A 153 23.09 -3.26 3.94
N LYS A 154 24.20 -2.60 3.62
CA LYS A 154 25.50 -3.23 3.38
C LYS A 154 26.37 -3.04 4.63
N THR A 155 26.76 -4.15 5.25
CA THR A 155 27.62 -4.18 6.44
C THR A 155 28.71 -5.20 6.23
N GLU A 156 29.98 -4.80 6.42
CA GLU A 156 31.15 -5.67 6.25
C GLU A 156 31.12 -6.40 4.89
N ASP A 157 30.88 -5.63 3.81
CA ASP A 157 30.74 -6.12 2.44
C ASP A 157 29.57 -7.09 2.12
N GLU A 158 28.70 -7.45 3.06
CA GLU A 158 27.52 -8.29 2.79
C GLU A 158 26.20 -7.51 2.88
N TRP A 159 25.32 -7.71 1.88
CA TRP A 159 23.97 -7.17 1.88
C TRP A 159 23.04 -7.99 2.77
N ARG A 160 22.39 -7.34 3.72
CA ARG A 160 21.42 -7.97 4.63
C ARG A 160 20.27 -7.01 4.93
N MET A 161 19.18 -7.53 5.49
CA MET A 161 18.16 -6.67 6.09
C MET A 161 18.73 -6.00 7.36
N PRO A 162 18.28 -4.79 7.74
CA PRO A 162 18.68 -4.15 8.99
C PRO A 162 18.45 -5.10 10.17
N GLN A 163 19.52 -5.54 10.83
CA GLN A 163 19.47 -6.53 11.90
C GLN A 163 20.44 -6.17 13.01
N GLY A 164 20.14 -6.62 14.23
CA GLY A 164 21.08 -6.53 15.34
C GLY A 164 20.79 -7.53 16.46
N GLY A 165 21.76 -7.65 17.37
CA GLY A 165 21.67 -8.58 18.50
C GLY A 165 20.58 -8.19 19.47
N LEU A 166 19.92 -9.19 20.06
CA LEU A 166 18.96 -8.99 21.15
C LEU A 166 19.66 -8.32 22.33
N MET A 167 19.14 -7.16 22.74
CA MET A 167 19.62 -6.45 23.92
C MET A 167 18.88 -6.96 25.17
N GLU A 168 19.58 -6.99 26.30
CA GLU A 168 19.01 -7.45 27.56
C GLU A 168 17.81 -6.58 27.97
N GLY A 169 16.71 -7.22 28.38
CA GLY A 169 15.49 -6.54 28.85
C GLY A 169 14.57 -5.98 27.76
N MET A 170 14.89 -6.15 26.47
CA MET A 170 14.05 -5.70 25.35
C MET A 170 13.35 -6.83 24.60
N ASN A 171 12.18 -6.54 24.04
CA ASN A 171 11.49 -7.45 23.12
C ASN A 171 12.15 -7.44 21.74
N LEU A 172 11.96 -8.51 20.94
CA LEU A 172 12.46 -8.58 19.56
C LEU A 172 12.08 -7.35 18.72
N CYS A 173 10.84 -6.87 18.84
CA CYS A 173 10.37 -5.70 18.10
C CYS A 173 11.05 -4.40 18.54
N GLN A 174 11.23 -4.21 19.86
CA GLN A 174 11.94 -3.05 20.40
C GLN A 174 13.40 -3.06 19.99
N THR A 175 14.05 -4.24 20.04
CA THR A 175 15.41 -4.40 19.52
C THR A 175 15.48 -4.08 18.04
N ALA A 176 14.57 -4.60 17.20
CA ALA A 176 14.59 -4.28 15.77
C ALA A 176 14.40 -2.77 15.51
N GLN A 177 13.53 -2.11 16.26
CA GLN A 177 13.33 -0.67 16.17
C GLN A 177 14.59 0.11 16.54
N GLU A 178 15.22 -0.22 17.67
CA GLU A 178 16.46 0.45 18.10
C GLU A 178 17.60 0.20 17.12
N GLN A 179 17.75 -1.02 16.62
CA GLN A 179 18.78 -1.35 15.63
C GLN A 179 18.53 -0.63 14.30
N LEU A 180 17.27 -0.45 13.90
CA LEU A 180 16.93 0.34 12.72
C LEU A 180 17.32 1.81 12.91
N THR A 181 16.98 2.42 14.06
CA THR A 181 17.39 3.79 14.41
C THR A 181 18.91 3.94 14.44
N LYS A 182 19.63 2.94 14.97
CA LYS A 182 21.10 2.93 15.07
C LYS A 182 21.77 2.82 13.70
N LEU A 183 21.24 1.98 12.80
CA LEU A 183 21.80 1.75 11.47
C LEU A 183 21.42 2.84 10.48
N CYS A 184 20.15 3.23 10.44
CA CYS A 184 19.59 4.10 9.41
C CYS A 184 19.38 5.56 9.85
N GLY A 185 19.60 5.86 11.14
CA GLY A 185 19.34 7.16 11.75
C GLY A 185 17.90 7.33 12.25
N ALA A 186 17.69 8.35 13.09
CA ALA A 186 16.39 8.67 13.69
C ALA A 186 15.38 9.31 12.72
N ASP A 187 15.86 9.76 11.54
CA ASP A 187 15.01 10.41 10.54
C ASP A 187 14.10 9.41 9.81
N LEU A 188 14.43 8.12 9.85
CA LEU A 188 13.66 7.06 9.21
C LEU A 188 12.46 6.66 10.07
N SER A 189 11.25 7.05 9.65
CA SER A 189 10.00 6.69 10.31
C SER A 189 9.46 5.36 9.77
N VAL A 190 9.40 4.36 10.66
CA VAL A 190 8.93 3.00 10.35
C VAL A 190 7.94 2.54 11.40
N GLN A 191 6.87 1.91 10.93
CA GLN A 191 5.84 1.30 11.77
C GLN A 191 5.91 -0.23 11.68
N PHE A 192 6.14 -0.90 12.81
CA PHE A 192 6.07 -2.36 12.87
C PHE A 192 4.62 -2.84 12.83
N ILE A 193 4.37 -3.87 12.01
CA ILE A 193 3.01 -4.40 11.80
C ILE A 193 2.61 -5.35 12.95
N SER A 194 3.56 -6.13 13.45
CA SER A 194 3.33 -7.12 14.50
C SER A 194 4.55 -7.36 15.37
N ASN A 195 4.33 -7.76 16.62
CA ASN A 195 5.39 -8.20 17.52
C ASN A 195 5.88 -9.64 17.25
N THR A 196 5.19 -10.38 16.39
CA THR A 196 5.52 -11.77 16.05
C THR A 196 6.45 -11.82 14.84
N PRO A 197 7.55 -12.59 14.90
CA PRO A 197 8.44 -12.76 13.76
C PRO A 197 7.77 -13.58 12.65
N VAL A 198 8.01 -13.20 11.40
CA VAL A 198 7.43 -13.81 10.21
C VAL A 198 8.33 -14.89 9.62
N ALA A 199 9.64 -14.71 9.71
CA ALA A 199 10.62 -15.68 9.26
C ALA A 199 11.73 -15.84 10.29
N CYS A 200 12.42 -16.98 10.21
CA CYS A 200 13.61 -17.28 11.00
C CYS A 200 14.70 -17.81 10.08
N HIS A 201 15.92 -17.32 10.25
CA HIS A 201 17.11 -17.80 9.57
C HIS A 201 18.13 -18.28 10.59
N SER A 202 18.67 -19.47 10.37
CA SER A 202 19.76 -20.01 11.19
C SER A 202 21.08 -19.67 10.51
N LEU A 203 22.00 -19.01 11.23
CA LEU A 203 23.29 -18.64 10.65
C LEU A 203 24.12 -19.89 10.36
N PRO A 204 24.87 -19.93 9.23
CA PRO A 204 25.70 -21.07 8.87
C PRO A 204 26.88 -21.26 9.84
N ILE A 205 27.46 -20.17 10.35
CA ILE A 205 28.64 -20.17 11.23
C ILE A 205 28.31 -20.80 12.60
N ASN A 206 27.12 -20.53 13.12
CA ASN A 206 26.65 -21.12 14.37
C ASN A 206 25.16 -21.43 14.25
N LYS A 207 24.82 -22.71 14.10
CA LYS A 207 23.42 -23.19 14.00
C LYS A 207 22.56 -22.83 15.21
N ARG A 208 23.18 -22.47 16.34
CA ARG A 208 22.48 -22.01 17.54
C ARG A 208 22.03 -20.56 17.41
N SER A 209 22.72 -19.76 16.60
CA SER A 209 22.37 -18.35 16.38
C SER A 209 21.24 -18.23 15.36
N LYS A 210 20.21 -17.47 15.72
CA LYS A 210 18.98 -17.33 14.92
C LYS A 210 18.65 -15.85 14.70
N VAL A 211 18.33 -15.51 13.46
CA VAL A 211 17.80 -14.20 13.06
C VAL A 211 16.30 -14.33 12.91
N PHE A 212 15.55 -13.48 13.60
CA PHE A 212 14.10 -13.38 13.48
C PHE A 212 13.74 -12.12 12.70
N PHE A 213 12.92 -12.28 11.66
CA PHE A 213 12.50 -11.18 10.80
C PHE A 213 11.12 -10.67 11.19
N LEU A 214 11.02 -9.37 11.44
CA LEU A 214 9.78 -8.68 11.77
C LEU A 214 9.36 -7.80 10.59
N LYS A 215 8.07 -7.79 10.27
CA LYS A 215 7.54 -6.93 9.21
C LYS A 215 7.36 -5.50 9.71
N ALA A 216 7.86 -4.56 8.92
CA ALA A 216 7.72 -3.15 9.22
C ALA A 216 7.39 -2.37 7.93
N GLN A 217 6.53 -1.36 8.05
CA GLN A 217 6.12 -0.48 6.97
C GLN A 217 6.88 0.83 7.06
N TYR A 218 7.49 1.24 5.95
CA TYR A 218 8.05 2.56 5.79
C TYR A 218 6.93 3.61 5.70
N LEU A 219 7.03 4.67 6.50
CA LEU A 219 6.10 5.80 6.47
C LEU A 219 6.73 7.01 5.77
N SER A 220 7.87 7.46 6.27
CA SER A 220 8.57 8.65 5.76
C SER A 220 10.01 8.67 6.26
N GLY A 221 10.83 9.56 5.70
CA GLY A 221 12.20 9.78 6.15
C GLY A 221 13.27 9.37 5.14
N THR A 222 14.52 9.72 5.45
CA THR A 222 15.67 9.36 4.62
C THR A 222 16.66 8.60 5.49
N VAL A 223 17.35 7.62 4.90
CA VAL A 223 18.41 6.88 5.57
C VAL A 223 19.66 7.74 5.59
N LYS A 224 20.21 7.99 6.77
CA LYS A 224 21.49 8.70 6.96
C LYS A 224 22.62 7.69 7.10
N ILE A 225 23.66 7.86 6.28
CA ILE A 225 24.90 7.07 6.34
C ILE A 225 25.89 7.82 7.23
N ASP A 226 25.60 7.93 8.52
CA ASP A 226 26.48 8.61 9.48
C ASP A 226 27.28 7.63 10.36
N THR A 227 26.92 6.34 10.32
CA THR A 227 27.49 5.33 11.22
C THR A 227 28.62 4.56 10.53
N GLU A 228 29.77 4.40 11.20
CA GLU A 228 30.91 3.55 10.74
C GLU A 228 30.51 2.10 10.40
N MET A 229 29.32 1.66 10.80
CA MET A 229 28.77 0.33 10.59
C MET A 229 27.97 0.16 9.27
N LEU A 230 27.59 1.26 8.60
CA LEU A 230 26.79 1.23 7.39
C LEU A 230 27.62 1.74 6.21
N GLU A 231 27.94 0.88 5.25
CA GLU A 231 28.66 1.27 4.03
C GLU A 231 27.70 1.85 2.99
N ASP A 232 26.58 1.16 2.76
CA ASP A 232 25.59 1.53 1.75
C ASP A 232 24.20 1.01 2.13
N TYR A 233 23.17 1.55 1.49
CA TYR A 233 21.81 1.06 1.59
C TYR A 233 21.14 1.07 0.21
N ALA A 234 20.13 0.23 0.03
CA ALA A 234 19.40 0.14 -1.23
C ALA A 234 17.93 -0.22 -0.99
N TRP A 235 17.05 0.36 -1.81
CA TRP A 235 15.64 0.00 -1.91
C TRP A 235 15.41 -0.88 -3.13
N VAL A 236 15.19 -2.17 -2.88
CA VAL A 236 15.18 -3.19 -3.94
C VAL A 236 13.83 -3.87 -4.06
N THR A 237 13.45 -4.27 -5.27
CA THR A 237 12.26 -5.09 -5.46
C THR A 237 12.53 -6.53 -5.05
N LYS A 238 11.46 -7.32 -4.89
CA LYS A 238 11.56 -8.77 -4.64
C LYS A 238 12.36 -9.52 -5.71
N GLU A 239 12.31 -9.07 -6.96
CA GLU A 239 13.00 -9.68 -8.09
C GLU A 239 14.52 -9.46 -7.98
N GLU A 240 14.93 -8.22 -7.72
CA GLU A 240 16.34 -7.82 -7.56
C GLU A 240 16.95 -8.41 -6.28
N LEU A 241 16.13 -8.66 -5.26
CA LEU A 241 16.58 -9.17 -3.96
C LEU A 241 17.41 -10.45 -4.06
N LYS A 242 17.18 -11.27 -5.10
CA LYS A 242 17.93 -12.51 -5.37
C LYS A 242 19.39 -12.26 -5.76
N ASP A 243 19.67 -11.11 -6.37
CA ASP A 243 21.00 -10.76 -6.86
C ASP A 243 21.86 -10.17 -5.74
N TYR A 244 21.24 -9.53 -4.75
CA TYR A 244 21.93 -8.95 -3.59
C TYR A 244 22.20 -9.96 -2.47
N LEU A 245 21.24 -10.85 -2.18
CA LEU A 245 21.29 -11.71 -1.00
C LEU A 245 21.87 -13.09 -1.33
N SER A 246 22.55 -13.69 -0.36
CA SER A 246 23.01 -15.07 -0.51
C SER A 246 21.82 -16.04 -0.71
N PRO A 247 21.94 -17.08 -1.56
CA PRO A 247 20.81 -17.98 -1.87
C PRO A 247 20.19 -18.65 -0.65
N HIS A 248 21.01 -18.99 0.35
CA HIS A 248 20.55 -19.58 1.61
C HIS A 248 19.72 -18.58 2.44
N TYR A 249 20.16 -17.32 2.49
CA TYR A 249 19.44 -16.25 3.18
C TYR A 249 18.12 -15.91 2.47
N TYR A 250 18.15 -15.75 1.14
CA TYR A 250 16.97 -15.50 0.33
C TYR A 250 15.89 -16.58 0.52
N LYS A 251 16.29 -17.86 0.57
CA LYS A 251 15.35 -18.97 0.81
C LYS A 251 14.63 -18.87 2.17
N SER A 252 15.32 -18.41 3.21
CA SER A 252 14.71 -18.23 4.54
C SER A 252 13.72 -17.09 4.59
N ILE A 253 13.97 -15.99 3.86
CA ILE A 253 13.11 -14.81 3.87
C ILE A 253 12.01 -14.85 2.82
N SER A 254 12.15 -15.64 1.74
CA SER A 254 11.20 -15.70 0.63
C SER A 254 9.73 -15.88 1.05
N PRO A 255 9.39 -16.65 2.10
CA PRO A 255 8.00 -16.77 2.59
C PRO A 255 7.48 -15.50 3.27
N ALA A 256 8.35 -14.61 3.77
CA ALA A 256 7.96 -13.37 4.42
C ALA A 256 7.70 -12.23 3.43
N LEU A 257 8.28 -12.30 2.23
CA LEU A 257 8.16 -11.27 1.20
C LEU A 257 6.76 -11.31 0.56
N LEU A 258 6.25 -10.12 0.24
CA LEU A 258 4.99 -9.93 -0.47
C LEU A 258 5.28 -9.81 -1.96
N ASP A 259 4.42 -10.40 -2.79
CA ASP A 259 4.46 -10.22 -4.24
C ASP A 259 3.56 -9.08 -4.67
#